data_AF-R0HKA5-F1
#
_entry.id   AF-R0HKA5-F1
#
_cell.length_a   1.000
_cell.length_b   1.000
_cell.length_c   1.000
_cell.angle_alpha   90.00
_cell.angle_beta   90.00
_cell.angle_gamma   90.00
#
_symmetry.space_group_name_H-M   'P 1'
#
loop_
_entity.id
_entity.type
_entity.pdbx_description
1 polymer ?
#
loop_
_entity_poly.entity_id
_entity_poly.type
_entity_poly.pdbx_seq_one_letter_code
_entity_poly.pdbx_strand_id
1 'polypeptide(L)'
;MEEVSKLWIVIASFIVVMLCHFIYHWSNPKCNGKLPPGSMGFPIIGETIEFMKPHDALQYSTFLKKRILRHGPLFRTSLFGGKVIISVDNELNMEMAKTNRIPGITKSVARLFGEDNNFLG
;
A
#
# COMPACT_ATOMS: atom_id res chain seq x y z
N MET A 1 15.15 43.89 0.20
CA MET A 1 14.16 43.07 -0.53
C MET A 1 14.81 41.95 -1.34
N GLU A 2 15.95 42.20 -2.00
CA GLU A 2 16.68 41.20 -2.80
C GLU A 2 17.21 39.99 -1.98
N GLU A 3 17.74 40.22 -0.78
CA GLU A 3 18.21 39.10 0.07
C GLU A 3 17.06 38.20 0.55
N VAL A 4 15.87 38.80 0.78
CA VAL A 4 14.67 38.05 1.18
C VAL A 4 14.17 37.18 0.02
N SER A 5 14.20 37.67 -1.23
CA SER A 5 13.79 36.87 -2.39
C SER A 5 14.76 35.72 -2.65
N LYS A 6 16.08 35.93 -2.51
CA LYS A 6 17.09 34.86 -2.59
C LYS A 6 16.83 33.75 -1.57
N LEU A 7 16.52 34.12 -0.33
CA LEU A 7 16.20 33.16 0.74
C LEU A 7 14.98 32.28 0.39
N TRP A 8 13.90 32.89 -0.12
CA TRP A 8 12.70 32.14 -0.53
C TRP A 8 12.97 31.16 -1.67
N ILE A 9 13.81 31.53 -2.65
CA ILE A 9 14.20 30.65 -3.76
C ILE A 9 14.96 29.43 -3.22
N VAL A 10 15.89 29.62 -2.29
CA VAL A 10 16.64 28.52 -1.67
C VAL A 10 15.70 27.58 -0.90
N ILE A 11 14.79 28.13 -0.09
CA ILE A 11 13.80 27.33 0.66
C ILE A 11 12.91 26.54 -0.29
N ALA A 12 12.37 27.17 -1.34
CA ALA A 12 11.52 26.51 -2.32
C ALA A 12 12.27 25.37 -3.04
N SER A 13 13.52 25.61 -3.45
CA SER A 13 14.34 24.58 -4.11
C SER A 13 14.59 23.37 -3.20
N PHE A 14 14.87 23.61 -1.91
CA PHE A 14 15.08 22.54 -0.94
C PHE A 14 13.81 21.72 -0.71
N ILE A 15 12.65 22.39 -0.59
CA ILE A 15 11.34 21.72 -0.48
C ILE A 15 11.08 20.83 -1.70
N VAL A 16 11.34 21.32 -2.91
CA VAL A 16 11.15 20.53 -4.14
C VAL A 16 12.02 19.28 -4.13
N VAL A 17 13.31 19.39 -3.79
CA VAL A 17 14.22 18.24 -3.70
C VAL A 17 13.73 17.22 -2.66
N MET A 18 13.30 17.69 -1.48
CA MET A 18 12.74 16.83 -0.43
C MET A 18 11.48 16.11 -0.87
N LEU A 19 10.56 16.80 -1.56
CA LEU A 19 9.34 16.21 -2.11
C LEU A 19 9.67 15.16 -3.17
N CYS A 20 10.58 15.45 -4.10
CA CYS A 20 11.01 14.48 -5.12
C CYS A 20 11.62 13.23 -4.49
N HIS A 21 12.51 13.40 -3.51
CA HIS A 21 13.12 12.28 -2.80
C HIS A 21 12.08 11.45 -2.03
N PHE A 22 11.12 12.10 -1.38
CA PHE A 22 10.01 11.44 -0.69
C PHE A 22 9.13 10.63 -1.66
N ILE A 23 8.74 11.22 -2.79
CA ILE A 23 7.90 10.55 -3.81
C ILE A 23 8.65 9.36 -4.43
N TYR A 24 9.95 9.51 -4.69
CA TYR A 24 10.79 8.43 -5.20
C TYR A 24 10.84 7.27 -4.20
N HIS A 25 11.11 7.56 -2.93
CA HIS A 25 11.17 6.53 -1.89
C HIS A 25 9.80 5.86 -1.63
N TRP A 26 8.71 6.60 -1.81
CA TRP A 26 7.36 6.05 -1.74
C TRP A 26 7.09 5.05 -2.88
N SER A 27 7.39 5.46 -4.11
CA SER A 27 7.17 4.66 -5.32
C SER A 27 8.06 3.41 -5.38
N ASN A 28 9.25 3.49 -4.78
CA ASN A 28 10.27 2.44 -4.79
C ASN A 28 10.59 1.97 -3.36
N PRO A 29 9.69 1.19 -2.72
CA PRO A 29 9.97 0.61 -1.41
C PRO A 29 11.15 -0.35 -1.49
N LYS A 30 12.06 -0.24 -0.52
CA LYS A 30 13.18 -1.17 -0.34
C LYS A 30 12.65 -2.57 -0.04
N CYS A 31 13.24 -3.58 -0.67
CA CYS A 31 12.92 -4.99 -0.44
C CYS A 31 14.18 -5.84 -0.64
N ASN A 32 14.36 -6.87 0.18
CA ASN A 32 15.40 -7.89 -0.02
C ASN A 32 14.87 -8.93 -1.01
N GLY A 33 14.90 -8.57 -2.30
CA GLY A 33 14.41 -9.43 -3.38
C GLY A 33 13.61 -8.65 -4.43
N LYS A 34 13.01 -9.41 -5.36
CA LYS A 34 12.18 -8.84 -6.42
C LYS A 34 10.74 -8.72 -5.91
N LEU A 35 10.24 -7.50 -5.80
CA LEU A 35 8.84 -7.26 -5.49
C LEU A 35 7.93 -7.69 -6.65
N PRO A 36 6.71 -8.16 -6.36
CA PRO A 36 5.68 -8.33 -7.38
C PRO A 36 5.45 -7.04 -8.16
N PRO A 37 4.98 -7.13 -9.42
CA PRO A 37 4.60 -5.94 -10.18
C PRO A 37 3.50 -5.16 -9.46
N GLY A 38 3.38 -3.86 -9.74
CA GLY A 38 2.31 -3.03 -9.16
C GLY A 38 2.72 -1.61 -8.85
N SER A 39 1.76 -0.85 -8.34
CA SER A 39 1.81 0.61 -8.15
C SER A 39 1.58 0.97 -6.69
N MET A 40 2.41 1.86 -6.12
CA MET A 40 2.21 2.37 -4.75
C MET A 40 1.17 3.50 -4.66
N GLY A 41 0.57 3.91 -5.79
CA GLY A 41 -0.41 5.00 -5.82
C GLY A 41 0.15 6.34 -5.36
N PHE A 42 -0.72 7.21 -4.86
CA PHE A 42 -0.32 8.50 -4.32
C PHE A 42 0.47 8.35 -3.01
N PRO A 43 1.43 9.24 -2.71
CA PRO A 43 2.08 9.27 -1.41
C PRO A 43 1.07 9.32 -0.26
N ILE A 44 1.36 8.63 0.84
CA ILE A 44 0.57 8.58 2.08
C ILE A 44 -0.76 7.82 1.94
N ILE A 45 -1.60 8.11 0.94
CA ILE A 45 -2.94 7.50 0.83
C ILE A 45 -2.95 6.26 -0.07
N GLY A 46 -1.99 6.14 -0.98
CA GLY A 46 -1.91 5.05 -1.94
C GLY A 46 -3.09 5.02 -2.92
N GLU A 47 -3.70 3.84 -3.07
CA GLU A 47 -4.84 3.58 -3.97
C GLU A 47 -6.16 3.39 -3.19
N THR A 48 -6.16 3.75 -1.90
CA THR A 48 -7.26 3.51 -0.94
C THR A 48 -8.62 4.02 -1.41
N ILE A 49 -8.67 5.22 -2.02
CA ILE A 49 -9.93 5.80 -2.49
C ILE A 49 -10.55 4.95 -3.61
N GLU A 50 -9.74 4.41 -4.53
CA GLU A 50 -10.25 3.53 -5.59
C GLU A 50 -10.65 2.17 -5.01
N PHE A 51 -9.88 1.67 -4.03
CA PHE A 51 -10.17 0.42 -3.32
C PHE A 51 -11.49 0.47 -2.54
N MET A 52 -11.79 1.58 -1.86
CA MET A 52 -13.00 1.75 -1.02
C MET A 52 -14.28 2.06 -1.81
N LYS A 53 -14.22 2.12 -3.15
CA LYS A 53 -15.43 2.38 -3.94
C LYS A 53 -16.44 1.25 -3.74
N PRO A 54 -17.73 1.57 -3.49
CA PRO A 54 -18.78 0.57 -3.37
C PRO A 54 -18.80 -0.36 -4.59
N HIS A 55 -18.96 -1.65 -4.33
CA HIS A 55 -19.09 -2.67 -5.35
C HIS A 55 -20.03 -3.78 -4.86
N ASP A 56 -20.52 -4.60 -5.78
CA ASP A 56 -21.28 -5.81 -5.45
C ASP A 56 -20.42 -6.77 -4.62
N ALA A 57 -20.96 -7.30 -3.53
CA ALA A 57 -20.26 -8.22 -2.63
C ALA A 57 -19.93 -9.57 -3.30
N LEU A 58 -20.70 -9.96 -4.33
CA LEU A 58 -20.51 -11.22 -5.05
C LEU A 58 -19.51 -11.11 -6.21
N GLN A 59 -18.95 -9.92 -6.45
CA GLN A 59 -18.04 -9.68 -7.57
C GLN A 59 -16.76 -8.99 -7.12
N TYR A 60 -15.68 -9.21 -7.88
CA TYR A 60 -14.48 -8.41 -7.72
C TYR A 60 -14.78 -6.93 -7.97
N SER A 61 -14.24 -6.08 -7.09
CA SER A 61 -14.29 -4.64 -7.24
C SER A 61 -13.66 -4.20 -8.56
N THR A 62 -14.12 -3.07 -9.10
CA THR A 62 -13.53 -2.46 -10.30
C THR A 62 -12.03 -2.20 -10.11
N PHE A 63 -11.61 -1.86 -8.89
CA PHE A 63 -10.20 -1.74 -8.53
C PHE A 63 -9.43 -3.04 -8.76
N LEU A 64 -9.91 -4.16 -8.19
CA LEU A 64 -9.26 -5.46 -8.34
C LEU A 64 -9.22 -5.91 -9.79
N LYS A 65 -10.34 -5.83 -10.52
CA LYS A 65 -10.41 -6.20 -11.94
C LYS A 65 -9.34 -5.48 -12.78
N LYS A 66 -9.18 -4.16 -12.58
CA LYS A 66 -8.17 -3.36 -13.28
C LYS A 66 -6.73 -3.75 -12.91
N ARG A 67 -6.46 -4.01 -11.63
CA ARG A 67 -5.10 -4.34 -11.16
C ARG A 67 -4.70 -5.76 -11.58
N ILE A 68 -5.63 -6.72 -11.52
CA ILE A 68 -5.42 -8.08 -12.03
C ILE A 68 -5.10 -8.04 -13.52
N LEU A 69 -5.89 -7.30 -14.31
CA LEU A 69 -5.65 -7.19 -15.76
C LEU A 69 -4.28 -6.57 -16.09
N ARG A 70 -3.81 -5.62 -15.27
CA ARG A 70 -2.57 -4.87 -15.54
C ARG A 70 -1.31 -5.54 -14.98
N HIS A 71 -1.40 -6.17 -13.81
CA HIS A 71 -0.25 -6.63 -13.04
C HIS A 71 -0.26 -8.14 -12.80
N GLY A 72 -1.34 -8.84 -13.12
CA GLY A 72 -1.52 -10.26 -12.84
C GLY A 72 -2.17 -10.53 -11.48
N PRO A 73 -2.30 -11.80 -11.10
CA PRO A 73 -3.02 -12.22 -9.89
C PRO A 73 -2.27 -11.90 -8.58
N LEU A 74 -0.98 -11.56 -8.65
CA LEU A 74 -0.16 -11.15 -7.51
C LEU A 74 0.46 -9.78 -7.80
N PHE A 75 0.09 -8.77 -7.01
CA PHE A 75 0.60 -7.42 -7.22
C PHE A 75 0.78 -6.64 -5.93
N ARG A 76 1.68 -5.65 -5.96
CA ARG A 76 1.92 -4.72 -4.86
C ARG A 76 1.05 -3.46 -5.00
N THR A 77 0.58 -2.94 -3.88
CA THR A 77 -0.10 -1.64 -3.80
C THR A 77 0.12 -0.96 -2.44
N SER A 78 -0.43 0.24 -2.27
CA SER A 78 -0.51 0.90 -0.96
C SER A 78 -1.97 1.14 -0.62
N LEU A 79 -2.41 0.65 0.53
CA LEU A 79 -3.77 0.83 1.05
C LEU A 79 -3.69 1.31 2.51
N PHE A 80 -4.54 2.26 2.87
CA PHE A 80 -4.61 2.87 4.21
C PHE A 80 -3.24 3.38 4.71
N GLY A 81 -2.41 3.87 3.78
CA GLY A 81 -1.03 4.30 4.03
C GLY A 81 -0.03 3.20 4.35
N GLY A 82 -0.45 1.94 4.31
CA GLY A 82 0.41 0.76 4.39
C GLY A 82 0.78 0.22 3.01
N LYS A 83 2.02 -0.25 2.87
CA LYS A 83 2.49 -0.99 1.69
C LYS A 83 2.02 -2.44 1.82
N VAL A 84 1.28 -2.94 0.84
CA VAL A 84 0.65 -4.27 0.89
C VAL A 84 0.85 -5.04 -0.42
N ILE A 85 0.76 -6.37 -0.33
CA ILE A 85 0.73 -7.27 -1.48
C ILE A 85 -0.65 -7.92 -1.49
N ILE A 86 -1.32 -7.87 -2.63
CA ILE A 86 -2.63 -8.51 -2.83
C ILE A 86 -2.39 -9.73 -3.72
N SER A 87 -2.89 -10.88 -3.25
CA SER A 87 -2.85 -12.15 -3.98
C SER A 87 -4.27 -12.65 -4.21
N VAL A 88 -4.62 -12.83 -5.49
CA VAL A 88 -5.86 -13.46 -5.97
C VAL A 88 -5.57 -14.87 -6.49
N ASP A 89 -4.31 -15.32 -6.37
CA ASP A 89 -3.88 -16.66 -6.76
C ASP A 89 -4.23 -17.69 -5.66
N ASN A 90 -5.01 -18.70 -6.01
CA ASN A 90 -5.52 -19.67 -5.04
C ASN A 90 -4.41 -20.59 -4.48
N GLU A 91 -3.43 -20.95 -5.30
CA GLU A 91 -2.34 -21.83 -4.89
C GLU A 91 -1.44 -21.13 -3.87
N LEU A 92 -1.01 -19.89 -4.19
CA LEU A 92 -0.24 -19.06 -3.27
C LEU A 92 -1.00 -18.77 -1.98
N ASN A 93 -2.30 -18.45 -2.07
CA ASN A 93 -3.12 -18.18 -0.89
C ASN A 93 -3.22 -19.42 0.02
N MET A 94 -3.34 -20.61 -0.57
CA MET A 94 -3.37 -21.87 0.17
C MET A 94 -2.03 -22.17 0.86
N GLU A 95 -0.91 -21.98 0.16
CA GLU A 95 0.43 -22.19 0.73
C GLU A 95 0.74 -21.18 1.86
N MET A 96 0.33 -19.92 1.71
CA MET A 96 0.44 -18.92 2.77
C MET A 96 -0.42 -19.29 3.99
N ALA A 97 -1.63 -19.80 3.79
CA ALA A 97 -2.52 -20.21 4.88
C ALA A 97 -2.01 -21.44 5.64
N LYS A 98 -1.34 -22.39 4.96
CA LYS A 98 -0.68 -23.53 5.61
C LYS A 98 0.52 -23.11 6.46
N THR A 99 1.28 -22.14 5.95
CA THR A 99 2.55 -21.71 6.57
C THR A 99 2.33 -20.73 7.72
N ASN A 100 1.41 -19.78 7.57
CA ASN A 100 1.11 -18.77 8.58
C ASN A 100 -0.15 -19.12 9.35
N ARG A 101 0.00 -19.49 10.61
CA ARG A 101 -1.13 -19.72 11.53
C ARG A 101 -1.75 -18.43 12.06
N ILE A 102 -1.00 -17.33 12.06
CA ILE A 102 -1.46 -16.04 12.59
C ILE A 102 -1.88 -15.15 11.42
N PRO A 103 -3.17 -14.79 11.30
CA PRO A 103 -3.61 -13.81 10.32
C PRO A 103 -2.94 -12.45 10.62
N GLY A 104 -2.48 -11.75 9.58
CA GLY A 104 -1.91 -10.41 9.70
C GLY A 104 -2.97 -9.38 10.11
N ILE A 105 -3.37 -9.38 11.38
CA ILE A 105 -4.38 -8.48 11.93
C ILE A 105 -3.77 -7.10 12.16
N THR A 106 -4.44 -6.06 11.66
CA THR A 106 -4.04 -4.68 11.94
C THR A 106 -4.31 -4.33 13.40
N LYS A 107 -3.46 -3.49 14.01
CA LYS A 107 -3.63 -3.06 15.41
C LYS A 107 -5.00 -2.47 15.71
N SER A 108 -5.66 -1.84 14.72
CA SER A 108 -7.03 -1.33 14.88
C SER A 108 -8.05 -2.45 15.06
N VAL A 109 -7.92 -3.55 14.34
CA VAL A 109 -8.79 -4.74 14.49
C VAL A 109 -8.47 -5.45 15.80
N ALA A 110 -7.20 -5.60 16.16
CA ALA A 110 -6.81 -6.16 17.47
C ALA A 110 -7.39 -5.34 18.65
N ARG A 111 -7.35 -4.00 18.56
CA ARG A 111 -7.97 -3.12 19.57
C ARG A 111 -9.49 -3.28 19.69
N LEU A 112 -10.18 -3.58 18.58
CA LEU A 112 -11.64 -3.72 18.58
C LEU A 112 -12.10 -5.06 19.13
N PHE A 113 -11.34 -6.12 18.88
CA PHE A 113 -11.73 -7.48 19.24
C PHE A 113 -11.02 -8.02 20.48
N GLY A 114 -9.95 -7.34 20.94
CA GLY A 114 -9.06 -7.76 22.03
C GLY A 114 -7.74 -8.35 21.52
N GLU A 115 -6.66 -8.30 22.30
CA GLU A 115 -5.38 -8.94 21.96
C GLU A 115 -5.34 -10.43 22.33
N ASP A 116 -6.20 -10.88 23.26
CA ASP A 116 -6.14 -12.20 23.89
C ASP A 116 -7.27 -13.16 23.45
N ASN A 117 -7.81 -12.97 22.25
CA ASN A 117 -8.99 -13.69 21.78
C ASN A 117 -8.58 -15.03 21.17
N ASN A 118 -9.31 -16.11 21.49
CA ASN A 118 -9.15 -17.45 20.91
C ASN A 118 -9.35 -17.53 19.37
N PHE A 119 -9.56 -16.40 18.68
CA PHE A 119 -9.58 -16.31 17.22
C PHE A 119 -8.19 -16.10 16.61
N LEU A 120 -7.22 -15.71 17.44
CA LEU A 120 -5.85 -15.37 17.05
C LEU A 120 -4.81 -16.46 17.41
N GLY A 121 -5.25 -17.55 18.06
CA GLY A 121 -4.43 -18.64 18.58
C GLY A 121 -4.86 -20.01 18.10
#